data_AF-A0A0C9YZS3-F1
#
_entry.id   AF-A0A0C9YZS3-F1
#
_cell.length_a   1.000
_cell.length_b   1.000
_cell.length_c   1.000
_cell.angle_alpha   90.00
_cell.angle_beta   90.00
_cell.angle_gamma   90.00
#
_symmetry.space_group_name_H-M   'P 1'
#
loop_
_entity.id
_entity.type
_entity.pdbx_description
1 polymer ?
#
loop_
_entity_poly.entity_id
_entity_poly.type
_entity_poly.pdbx_seq_one_letter_code
_entity_poly.pdbx_strand_id
1 'polypeptide(L)'
;MGFTGLARWINPPTSGLDLITKNIIRNHHGQSRGKWNLSIRSYRSTFGSIAGLQVPSERSICALTMNDNVFVLLEDPAAPTRADVLAGMQNMIPPMEGGPLPSAMVPPHYRTAYLTLRPPGALEQLLGQLNARWVPVRQAATSSQRSQGTAQQLSVEGYVFAIGSDWLVRVGNVVLAGGAVKGMLLEAEYLPLPVLHSQSADGTSELLSNMLLSVLPNIGDAKTVAVAVSDSQWEEVLWDREEEERQNCEIISPENSDGIFVTGDEGLPHQKRGDWVGVDRDRRSAFLIIGALKSEGIL
;
A
#
# COMPACT_ATOMS: atom_id res chain seq x y z
N MET A 1 -11.23 -7.90 10.13
CA MET A 1 -10.75 -9.01 9.29
C MET A 1 -11.35 -8.75 7.93
N GLY A 2 -10.58 -8.69 6.86
CA GLY A 2 -11.16 -8.42 5.56
C GLY A 2 -10.18 -8.58 4.42
N PHE A 3 -10.56 -9.33 3.39
CA PHE A 3 -9.77 -9.48 2.16
C PHE A 3 -10.17 -8.41 1.14
N THR A 4 -9.21 -7.62 0.69
CA THR A 4 -9.44 -6.45 -0.16
C THR A 4 -8.99 -6.67 -1.59
N GLY A 5 -9.77 -6.18 -2.54
CA GLY A 5 -9.47 -6.14 -3.96
C GLY A 5 -9.81 -4.78 -4.53
N LEU A 6 -9.01 -4.36 -5.50
CA LEU A 6 -9.09 -3.04 -6.09
C LEU A 6 -9.33 -3.16 -7.59
N ALA A 7 -10.25 -2.36 -8.11
CA ALA A 7 -10.47 -2.17 -9.53
C ALA A 7 -10.36 -0.69 -9.86
N ARG A 8 -9.88 -0.45 -11.08
CA ARG A 8 -9.59 0.87 -11.60
C ARG A 8 -10.43 1.07 -12.87
N TRP A 9 -11.33 2.05 -12.86
CA TRP A 9 -12.12 2.41 -14.04
C TRP A 9 -11.54 3.67 -14.67
N ILE A 10 -10.87 3.51 -15.82
CA ILE A 10 -10.00 4.54 -16.41
C ILE A 10 -10.81 5.66 -17.08
N ASN A 11 -11.90 5.30 -17.77
CA ASN A 11 -12.73 6.22 -18.56
C ASN A 11 -14.20 6.30 -18.06
N PRO A 12 -14.46 6.59 -16.78
CA PRO A 12 -15.82 6.74 -16.30
C PRO A 12 -16.44 8.01 -16.90
N PRO A 13 -17.76 8.00 -17.20
CA PRO A 13 -18.47 9.23 -17.51
C PRO A 13 -18.45 10.16 -16.29
N THR A 14 -18.74 11.45 -16.48
CA THR A 14 -18.83 12.42 -15.38
C THR A 14 -19.86 12.04 -14.30
N SER A 15 -20.88 11.26 -14.68
CA SER A 15 -21.88 10.68 -13.78
C SER A 15 -21.52 9.28 -13.25
N GLY A 16 -20.30 8.79 -13.47
CA GLY A 16 -19.87 7.42 -13.14
C GLY A 16 -20.08 7.07 -11.67
N LEU A 17 -19.74 7.99 -10.76
CA LEU A 17 -19.95 7.83 -9.31
C LEU A 17 -21.43 7.68 -8.95
N ASP A 18 -22.30 8.48 -9.56
CA ASP A 18 -23.75 8.39 -9.35
C ASP A 18 -24.34 7.09 -9.88
N LEU A 19 -23.85 6.62 -11.04
CA LEU A 19 -24.27 5.36 -11.64
C LEU A 19 -23.92 4.17 -10.75
N ILE A 20 -22.67 4.10 -10.27
CA ILE A 20 -22.24 3.05 -9.35
C ILE A 20 -23.01 3.13 -8.04
N THR A 21 -23.17 4.33 -7.47
CA THR A 21 -23.93 4.53 -6.23
C THR A 21 -25.37 4.01 -6.37
N LYS A 22 -26.04 4.36 -7.47
CA LYS A 22 -27.40 3.87 -7.76
C LYS A 22 -27.42 2.36 -7.93
N ASN A 23 -26.43 1.77 -8.61
CA ASN A 23 -26.32 0.33 -8.80
C ASN A 23 -26.17 -0.40 -7.46
N ILE A 24 -25.25 0.05 -6.60
CA ILE A 24 -25.03 -0.51 -5.26
C ILE A 24 -26.30 -0.44 -4.42
N ILE A 25 -26.96 0.72 -4.36
CA ILE A 25 -28.15 0.89 -3.52
C ILE A 25 -29.34 0.07 -4.04
N ARG A 26 -29.58 0.08 -5.35
CA ARG A 26 -30.80 -0.52 -5.94
C ARG A 26 -30.68 -2.01 -6.18
N ASN A 27 -29.54 -2.46 -6.71
CA ASN A 27 -29.38 -3.84 -7.17
C ASN A 27 -28.67 -4.72 -6.14
N HIS A 28 -27.81 -4.12 -5.31
CA HIS A 28 -27.06 -4.84 -4.26
C HIS A 28 -27.57 -4.55 -2.85
N HIS A 29 -28.66 -3.79 -2.71
CA HIS A 29 -29.20 -3.38 -1.40
C HIS A 29 -28.17 -2.74 -0.46
N GLY A 30 -27.20 -2.03 -1.04
CA GLY A 30 -26.11 -1.40 -0.29
C GLY A 30 -26.58 -0.22 0.55
N GLN A 31 -26.04 -0.12 1.75
CA GLN A 31 -26.27 0.98 2.70
C GLN A 31 -25.08 1.93 2.71
N SER A 32 -25.32 3.23 2.56
CA SER A 32 -24.25 4.23 2.65
C SER A 32 -23.74 4.34 4.08
N ARG A 33 -22.42 4.25 4.26
CA ARG A 33 -21.73 4.31 5.54
C ARG A 33 -20.99 5.63 5.77
N GLY A 34 -20.59 6.32 4.70
CA GLY A 34 -19.88 7.58 4.82
C GLY A 34 -19.10 7.96 3.58
N LYS A 35 -18.19 8.92 3.75
CA LYS A 35 -17.28 9.40 2.70
C LYS A 35 -15.99 8.59 2.70
N TRP A 36 -15.42 8.40 1.52
CA TRP A 36 -14.09 7.84 1.33
C TRP A 36 -13.18 8.93 0.77
N ASN A 37 -12.25 9.40 1.58
CA ASN A 37 -11.34 10.48 1.22
C ASN A 37 -9.89 10.03 1.43
N LEU A 38 -9.09 10.08 0.37
CA LEU A 38 -7.67 9.80 0.42
C LEU A 38 -6.88 10.99 -0.12
N SER A 39 -5.68 11.20 0.41
CA SER A 39 -4.74 12.19 -0.13
C SER A 39 -3.41 11.52 -0.43
N ILE A 40 -2.89 11.75 -1.64
CA ILE A 40 -1.66 11.14 -2.10
C ILE A 40 -0.66 12.22 -2.50
N ARG A 41 0.59 12.03 -2.08
CA ARG A 41 1.72 12.94 -2.35
C ARG A 41 2.91 12.12 -2.83
N SER A 42 3.55 12.54 -3.91
CA SER A 42 4.83 11.97 -4.34
C SER A 42 5.96 12.96 -4.07
N TYR A 43 7.13 12.45 -3.72
CA TYR A 43 8.38 13.18 -3.55
C TYR A 43 9.48 12.49 -4.35
N ARG A 44 10.39 13.28 -4.89
CA ARG A 44 11.62 12.78 -5.50
C ARG A 44 12.83 13.31 -4.76
N SER A 45 13.89 12.52 -4.73
CA SER A 45 15.14 12.94 -4.16
C SER A 45 15.90 13.88 -5.10
N THR A 46 16.59 14.88 -4.55
CA THR A 46 17.48 15.78 -5.31
C THR A 46 18.96 15.43 -5.18
N PHE A 47 19.31 14.20 -4.75
CA PHE A 47 20.71 13.78 -4.70
C PHE A 47 21.40 13.76 -6.07
N GLY A 48 20.65 13.51 -7.16
CA GLY A 48 21.19 13.53 -8.52
C GLY A 48 21.49 14.93 -9.08
N SER A 49 21.01 16.01 -8.44
CA SER A 49 21.24 17.38 -8.91
C SER A 49 22.48 18.04 -8.30
N ILE A 50 23.32 17.28 -7.59
CA ILE A 50 24.57 17.76 -6.99
C ILE A 50 25.65 17.76 -8.06
N ALA A 51 26.18 18.94 -8.39
CA ALA A 51 27.28 19.07 -9.34
C ALA A 51 28.48 18.20 -8.89
N GLY A 52 28.91 17.29 -9.77
CA GLY A 52 30.04 16.38 -9.52
C GLY A 52 29.68 15.01 -8.91
N LEU A 53 28.42 14.78 -8.53
CA LEU A 53 27.95 13.48 -8.03
C LEU A 53 26.89 12.91 -8.99
N GLN A 54 27.29 11.99 -9.88
CA GLN A 54 26.33 11.29 -10.73
C GLN A 54 25.70 10.15 -9.93
N VAL A 55 24.58 10.42 -9.27
CA VAL A 55 23.74 9.35 -8.71
C VAL A 55 22.90 8.78 -9.86
N PRO A 56 23.08 7.50 -10.22
CA PRO A 56 22.52 6.92 -11.45
C PRO A 56 21.00 6.77 -11.45
N SER A 57 20.35 6.90 -10.28
CA SER A 57 18.90 6.69 -10.16
C SER A 57 18.27 7.52 -9.05
N GLU A 58 17.21 8.25 -9.37
CA GLU A 58 16.47 9.06 -8.39
C GLU A 58 15.60 8.18 -7.49
N ARG A 59 15.70 8.42 -6.17
CA ARG A 59 14.82 7.78 -5.19
C ARG A 59 13.46 8.47 -5.18
N SER A 60 12.41 7.70 -4.89
CA SER A 60 11.03 8.22 -4.81
C SER A 60 10.37 7.88 -3.48
N ILE A 61 9.50 8.76 -3.00
CA ILE A 61 8.61 8.51 -1.86
C ILE A 61 7.18 8.78 -2.32
N CYS A 62 6.26 7.87 -2.03
CA CYS A 62 4.83 8.09 -2.17
C CYS A 62 4.17 7.97 -0.79
N ALA A 63 3.41 8.99 -0.39
CA ALA A 63 2.69 9.03 0.86
C ALA A 63 1.18 9.08 0.60
N LEU A 64 0.45 8.09 1.10
CA LEU A 64 -1.01 8.03 1.07
C LEU A 64 -1.55 8.25 2.48
N THR A 65 -2.32 9.31 2.65
CA THR A 65 -3.05 9.61 3.89
C THR A 65 -4.45 9.02 3.81
N MET A 66 -4.79 8.18 4.77
CA MET A 66 -6.12 7.61 4.96
C MET A 66 -6.50 7.69 6.42
N ASN A 67 -7.58 8.42 6.72
CA ASN A 67 -7.98 8.74 8.10
C ASN A 67 -6.80 9.41 8.86
N ASP A 68 -6.42 8.85 10.01
CA ASP A 68 -5.32 9.34 10.84
C ASP A 68 -3.95 8.71 10.50
N ASN A 69 -3.90 7.84 9.49
CA ASN A 69 -2.71 7.11 9.08
C ASN A 69 -2.08 7.73 7.82
N VAL A 70 -0.76 7.74 7.77
CA VAL A 70 -0.01 8.01 6.54
C VAL A 70 0.85 6.80 6.20
N PHE A 71 0.60 6.21 5.04
CA PHE A 71 1.34 5.07 4.53
C PHE A 71 2.37 5.57 3.51
N VAL A 72 3.64 5.30 3.78
CA VAL A 72 4.77 5.84 3.03
C VAL A 72 5.53 4.72 2.35
N LEU A 73 5.47 4.67 1.03
CA LEU A 73 6.28 3.79 0.18
C LEU A 73 7.52 4.55 -0.31
N LEU A 74 8.69 4.13 0.15
CA LEU A 74 9.98 4.60 -0.32
C LEU A 74 10.56 3.57 -1.29
N GLU A 75 11.09 4.06 -2.41
CA GLU A 75 11.81 3.23 -3.37
C GLU A 75 13.19 3.79 -3.66
N ASP A 76 14.19 2.92 -3.51
CA ASP A 76 15.57 3.14 -3.92
C ASP A 76 15.95 2.14 -5.04
N PRO A 77 15.87 2.53 -6.32
CA PRO A 77 16.22 1.66 -7.44
C PRO A 77 17.68 1.20 -7.46
N ALA A 78 18.59 1.82 -6.69
CA ALA A 78 19.98 1.40 -6.59
C ALA A 78 20.20 0.27 -5.57
N ALA A 79 19.22 -0.01 -4.69
CA ALA A 79 19.31 -1.07 -3.70
C ALA A 79 18.79 -2.41 -4.27
N PRO A 80 19.35 -3.56 -3.82
CA PRO A 80 18.91 -4.88 -4.28
C PRO A 80 17.50 -5.20 -3.78
N THR A 81 16.79 -6.05 -4.52
CA THR A 81 15.54 -6.65 -4.03
C THR A 81 15.84 -7.79 -3.05
N ARG A 82 14.85 -8.19 -2.26
CA ARG A 82 15.04 -9.32 -1.33
C ARG A 82 15.31 -10.62 -2.07
N ALA A 83 14.61 -10.83 -3.18
CA ALA A 83 14.80 -11.99 -4.04
C ALA A 83 16.25 -12.06 -4.57
N ASP A 84 16.84 -10.91 -4.95
CA ASP A 84 18.22 -10.85 -5.43
C ASP A 84 19.22 -11.28 -4.35
N VAL A 85 19.03 -10.81 -3.11
CA VAL A 85 19.90 -11.17 -1.98
C VAL A 85 19.80 -12.66 -1.68
N LEU A 86 18.57 -13.20 -1.59
CA LEU A 86 18.36 -14.63 -1.30
C LEU A 86 18.92 -15.54 -2.41
N ALA A 87 18.73 -15.17 -3.67
CA ALA A 87 19.32 -15.91 -4.80
C ALA A 87 20.85 -15.84 -4.80
N GLY A 88 21.42 -14.67 -4.45
CA GLY A 88 22.86 -14.51 -4.28
C GLY A 88 23.43 -15.40 -3.17
N MET A 89 22.72 -15.50 -2.04
CA MET A 89 23.11 -16.36 -0.91
C MET A 89 23.05 -17.85 -1.27
N GLN A 90 21.99 -18.29 -1.97
CA GLN A 90 21.87 -19.69 -2.41
C GLN A 90 22.99 -20.09 -3.39
N ASN A 91 23.49 -19.16 -4.20
CA ASN A 91 24.57 -19.41 -5.15
C ASN A 91 25.98 -19.35 -4.53
N MET A 92 26.14 -18.77 -3.33
CA MET A 92 27.45 -18.59 -2.67
C MET A 92 27.74 -19.53 -1.50
N ILE A 93 26.79 -20.35 -1.07
CA ILE A 93 26.99 -21.30 0.04
C ILE A 93 27.34 -22.70 -0.51
N PRO A 94 28.61 -23.17 -0.43
CA PRO A 94 28.85 -24.62 -0.36
C PRO A 94 28.30 -25.15 0.97
N PRO A 95 27.85 -26.42 1.05
CA PRO A 95 27.25 -26.97 2.26
C PRO A 95 28.32 -27.11 3.35
N MET A 96 28.54 -26.06 4.14
CA MET A 96 29.24 -26.15 5.41
C MET A 96 28.34 -25.67 6.53
N GLU A 97 28.26 -26.53 7.54
CA GLU A 97 27.34 -26.52 8.66
C GLU A 97 27.33 -25.19 9.43
N GLY A 98 26.12 -24.64 9.63
CA GLY A 98 25.71 -24.00 10.89
C GLY A 98 26.40 -22.71 11.35
N GLY A 99 27.28 -22.10 10.56
CA GLY A 99 27.93 -20.84 10.94
C GLY A 99 27.03 -19.61 10.73
N PRO A 100 27.05 -18.60 11.64
CA PRO A 100 26.32 -17.36 11.45
C PRO A 100 26.82 -16.62 10.19
N LEU A 101 25.89 -16.13 9.39
CA LEU A 101 26.17 -15.34 8.19
C LEU A 101 27.04 -14.12 8.54
N PRO A 102 28.13 -13.85 7.79
CA PRO A 102 28.93 -12.66 8.02
C PRO A 102 28.07 -11.42 7.74
N SER A 103 27.98 -10.50 8.71
CA SER A 103 27.21 -9.26 8.63
C SER A 103 27.57 -8.36 7.43
N ALA A 104 28.70 -8.63 6.78
CA ALA A 104 29.13 -7.97 5.54
C ALA A 104 28.33 -8.36 4.29
N MET A 105 27.48 -9.40 4.34
CA MET A 105 26.68 -9.86 3.20
C MET A 105 25.26 -9.28 3.12
N VAL A 106 24.78 -8.58 4.16
CA VAL A 106 23.43 -8.01 4.17
C VAL A 106 23.50 -6.54 3.73
N PRO A 107 22.74 -6.13 2.68
CA PRO A 107 22.75 -4.73 2.24
C PRO A 107 22.24 -3.80 3.34
N PRO A 108 22.63 -2.50 3.32
CA PRO A 108 22.19 -1.55 4.34
C PRO A 108 20.66 -1.35 4.33
N HIS A 109 20.04 -1.44 3.15
CA HIS A 109 18.60 -1.39 2.94
C HIS A 109 18.23 -2.09 1.62
N TYR A 110 16.93 -2.36 1.44
CA TYR A 110 16.39 -2.98 0.24
C TYR A 110 15.73 -1.94 -0.65
N ARG A 111 15.41 -2.37 -1.87
CA ARG A 111 14.78 -1.52 -2.89
C ARG A 111 13.53 -0.79 -2.40
N THR A 112 12.68 -1.46 -1.63
CA THR A 112 11.41 -0.91 -1.14
C THR A 112 11.42 -0.85 0.38
N ALA A 113 10.86 0.21 0.93
CA ALA A 113 10.57 0.32 2.36
C ALA A 113 9.16 0.90 2.53
N TYR A 114 8.36 0.29 3.41
CA TYR A 114 6.97 0.69 3.59
C TYR A 114 6.63 0.96 5.04
N LEU A 115 6.38 2.22 5.35
CA LEU A 115 6.29 2.73 6.70
C LEU A 115 4.87 3.25 6.97
N THR A 116 4.42 3.13 8.21
CA THR A 116 3.18 3.76 8.67
C THR A 116 3.52 4.87 9.66
N LEU A 117 3.08 6.09 9.39
CA LEU A 117 3.32 7.27 10.20
C LEU A 117 1.99 7.82 10.75
N ARG A 118 2.07 8.43 11.93
CA ARG A 118 1.00 9.20 12.58
C ARG A 118 1.61 10.40 13.30
N PRO A 119 0.94 11.57 13.36
CA PRO A 119 -0.31 11.94 12.69
C PRO A 119 -0.11 12.34 11.21
N PRO A 120 -1.18 12.66 10.46
CA PRO A 120 -1.05 13.29 9.14
C PRO A 120 -0.18 14.54 9.18
N GLY A 121 0.77 14.67 8.25
CA GLY A 121 1.77 15.75 8.25
C GLY A 121 3.12 15.41 8.90
N ALA A 122 3.22 14.25 9.58
CA ALA A 122 4.45 13.84 10.26
C ALA A 122 5.62 13.64 9.30
N LEU A 123 5.38 13.14 8.09
CA LEU A 123 6.42 12.96 7.08
C LEU A 123 7.03 14.32 6.70
N GLU A 124 6.20 15.32 6.43
CA GLU A 124 6.65 16.65 6.03
C GLU A 124 7.41 17.37 7.15
N GLN A 125 6.94 17.19 8.39
CA GLN A 125 7.66 17.69 9.57
C GLN A 125 9.03 17.03 9.70
N LEU A 126 9.12 15.70 9.54
CA LEU A 126 10.37 14.96 9.59
C LEU A 126 11.32 15.40 8.47
N LEU A 127 10.82 15.48 7.23
CA LEU A 127 11.61 15.93 6.08
C LEU A 127 12.13 17.37 6.28
N GLY A 128 11.30 18.24 6.85
CA GLY A 128 11.70 19.61 7.19
C GLY A 128 12.76 19.67 8.30
N GLN A 129 12.57 18.92 9.38
CA GLN A 129 13.52 18.88 10.51
C GLN A 129 14.89 18.33 10.11
N LEU A 130 14.92 17.31 9.26
CA LEU A 130 16.15 16.71 8.74
C LEU A 130 16.82 17.56 7.65
N ASN A 131 16.19 18.67 7.22
CA ASN A 131 16.55 19.40 6.02
C ASN A 131 16.76 18.44 4.83
N ALA A 132 15.90 17.44 4.75
CA ALA A 132 16.08 16.32 3.84
C ALA A 132 15.86 16.80 2.40
N ARG A 133 16.69 16.28 1.48
CA ARG A 133 16.71 16.66 0.06
C ARG A 133 15.62 15.97 -0.74
N TRP A 134 14.37 16.20 -0.35
CA TRP A 134 13.17 15.67 -1.00
C TRP A 134 12.30 16.83 -1.49
N VAL A 135 11.93 16.77 -2.75
CA VAL A 135 11.08 17.78 -3.38
C VAL A 135 9.76 17.13 -3.77
N PRO A 136 8.61 17.71 -3.41
CA PRO A 136 7.32 17.21 -3.84
C PRO A 136 7.23 17.24 -5.38
N VAL A 137 6.77 16.15 -5.98
CA VAL A 137 6.56 16.05 -7.41
C VAL A 137 5.35 16.91 -7.75
N ARG A 138 5.59 18.08 -8.34
CA ARG A 138 4.52 18.90 -8.88
C ARG A 138 4.14 18.33 -10.24
N GLN A 139 2.89 17.91 -10.41
CA GLN A 139 2.35 17.72 -11.75
C GLN A 139 2.39 19.09 -12.44
N ALA A 140 2.94 19.12 -13.65
CA ALA A 140 3.03 20.33 -14.46
C ALA A 140 1.61 20.74 -14.90
N ALA A 141 0.91 21.47 -14.05
CA ALA A 141 -0.26 22.22 -14.47
C ALA A 141 0.23 23.40 -15.32
N THR A 142 -0.36 23.59 -16.49
CA THR A 142 -0.06 24.65 -17.46
C THR A 142 -0.49 26.06 -17.00
N SER A 143 -0.77 26.27 -15.70
CA SER A 143 -1.24 27.54 -15.16
C SER A 143 -0.26 28.14 -14.15
N SER A 144 0.23 29.32 -14.52
CA SER A 144 1.09 30.21 -13.75
C SER A 144 0.33 30.90 -12.62
N GLN A 145 0.03 30.20 -11.53
CA GLN A 145 -0.36 30.87 -10.28
C GLN A 145 0.38 30.28 -9.07
N ARG A 146 1.26 31.11 -8.50
CA ARG A 146 1.92 30.88 -7.21
C ARG A 146 0.88 30.86 -6.10
N SER A 147 0.38 29.68 -5.76
CA SER A 147 -0.30 29.44 -4.48
C SER A 147 0.59 28.52 -3.64
N GLN A 148 1.06 29.03 -2.50
CA GLN A 148 1.69 28.25 -1.42
C GLN A 148 0.60 27.53 -0.60
N GLY A 149 -0.27 26.77 -1.26
CA GLY A 149 -1.33 25.99 -0.62
C GLY A 149 -1.07 24.51 -0.82
N THR A 150 -0.94 23.77 0.29
CA THR A 150 -1.01 22.29 0.44
C THR A 150 -0.66 21.46 -0.80
N ALA A 151 0.53 20.86 -0.77
CA ALA A 151 1.10 19.98 -1.80
C ALA A 151 0.39 18.61 -1.99
N GLN A 152 -0.94 18.58 -2.02
CA GLN A 152 -1.68 17.39 -2.45
C GLN A 152 -1.58 17.29 -3.97
N GLN A 153 -0.91 16.23 -4.45
CA GLN A 153 -0.75 15.98 -5.89
C GLN A 153 -2.02 15.33 -6.45
N LEU A 154 -2.64 14.47 -5.64
CA LEU A 154 -3.80 13.67 -6.00
C LEU A 154 -4.69 13.45 -4.76
N SER A 155 -6.00 13.47 -4.95
CA SER A 155 -6.98 13.04 -3.96
C SER A 155 -7.90 11.97 -4.54
N VAL A 156 -8.46 11.14 -3.67
CA VAL A 156 -9.57 10.24 -4.02
C VAL A 156 -10.76 10.68 -3.21
N GLU A 157 -11.87 10.98 -3.87
CA GLU A 157 -13.09 11.48 -3.23
C GLU A 157 -14.28 10.61 -3.61
N GLY A 158 -14.96 10.07 -2.60
CA GLY A 158 -15.92 9.01 -2.83
C GLY A 158 -16.80 8.68 -1.64
N TYR A 159 -17.40 7.49 -1.71
CA TYR A 159 -18.34 6.97 -0.74
C TYR A 159 -17.99 5.55 -0.32
N VAL A 160 -18.40 5.20 0.90
CA VAL A 160 -18.31 3.85 1.45
C VAL A 160 -19.72 3.29 1.57
N PHE A 161 -19.90 2.06 1.10
CA PHE A 161 -21.15 1.30 1.21
C PHE A 161 -20.91 -0.02 1.92
N ALA A 162 -21.90 -0.48 2.67
CA ALA A 162 -21.97 -1.84 3.19
C ALA A 162 -23.03 -2.63 2.42
N ILE A 163 -22.70 -3.82 1.96
CA ILE A 163 -23.62 -4.72 1.26
C ILE A 163 -23.78 -5.97 2.14
N GLY A 164 -24.97 -6.15 2.71
CA GLY A 164 -25.22 -7.17 3.74
C GLY A 164 -24.34 -6.96 4.98
N SER A 165 -23.95 -8.06 5.62
CA SER A 165 -23.01 -8.09 6.75
C SER A 165 -21.56 -8.28 6.35
N ASP A 166 -21.32 -8.68 5.10
CA ASP A 166 -20.07 -9.32 4.71
C ASP A 166 -19.19 -8.46 3.81
N TRP A 167 -19.77 -7.41 3.20
CA TRP A 167 -19.09 -6.62 2.19
C TRP A 167 -19.04 -5.16 2.54
N LEU A 168 -17.86 -4.57 2.33
CA LEU A 168 -17.65 -3.14 2.34
C LEU A 168 -17.08 -2.72 0.98
N VAL A 169 -17.77 -1.81 0.31
CA VAL A 169 -17.40 -1.32 -1.02
C VAL A 169 -17.11 0.17 -0.95
N ARG A 170 -15.91 0.57 -1.37
CA ARG A 170 -15.49 1.98 -1.46
C ARG A 170 -15.37 2.36 -2.93
N VAL A 171 -15.93 3.50 -3.29
CA VAL A 171 -15.92 3.98 -4.69
C VAL A 171 -15.61 5.45 -4.69
N GLY A 172 -14.63 5.88 -5.47
CA GLY A 172 -14.21 7.28 -5.50
C GLY A 172 -13.61 7.72 -6.82
N ASN A 173 -13.72 9.01 -7.09
CA ASN A 173 -13.07 9.68 -8.21
C ASN A 173 -11.61 9.97 -7.86
N VAL A 174 -10.72 9.72 -8.80
CA VAL A 174 -9.30 10.10 -8.72
C VAL A 174 -9.18 11.53 -9.23
N VAL A 175 -8.90 12.48 -8.36
CA VAL A 175 -8.86 13.92 -8.66
C VAL A 175 -7.42 14.41 -8.58
N LEU A 176 -6.94 15.05 -9.65
CA LEU A 176 -5.61 15.69 -9.67
C LEU A 176 -5.66 17.04 -8.94
N ALA A 177 -4.50 17.57 -8.54
CA ALA A 177 -4.39 18.89 -7.89
C ALA A 177 -5.07 20.05 -8.65
N GLY A 178 -5.23 19.93 -9.98
CA GLY A 178 -5.96 20.90 -10.81
C GLY A 178 -7.48 20.70 -10.89
N GLY A 179 -8.06 19.78 -10.11
CA GLY A 179 -9.48 19.44 -10.13
C GLY A 179 -9.90 18.50 -11.28
N ALA A 180 -8.98 18.14 -12.17
CA ALA A 180 -9.27 17.20 -13.25
C ALA A 180 -9.47 15.78 -12.71
N VAL A 181 -10.57 15.13 -13.10
CA VAL A 181 -10.86 13.74 -12.74
C VAL A 181 -10.12 12.82 -13.69
N LYS A 182 -9.19 12.00 -13.17
CA LYS A 182 -8.42 11.00 -13.91
C LYS A 182 -8.96 9.59 -13.66
N GLY A 183 -10.28 9.45 -13.75
CA GLY A 183 -10.99 8.18 -13.60
C GLY A 183 -11.44 7.87 -12.18
N MET A 184 -11.78 6.61 -11.91
CA MET A 184 -12.33 6.13 -10.63
C MET A 184 -11.58 4.92 -10.07
N LEU A 185 -11.62 4.78 -8.74
CA LEU A 185 -11.19 3.62 -7.97
C LEU A 185 -12.39 2.96 -7.31
N LEU A 186 -12.40 1.63 -7.33
CA LEU A 186 -13.39 0.79 -6.68
C LEU A 186 -12.64 -0.22 -5.82
N GLU A 187 -12.92 -0.26 -4.54
CA GLU A 187 -12.35 -1.20 -3.60
C GLU A 187 -13.48 -2.04 -3.02
N ALA A 188 -13.33 -3.36 -3.02
CA ALA A 188 -14.23 -4.28 -2.37
C ALA A 188 -13.47 -5.05 -1.28
N GLU A 189 -14.02 -5.03 -0.07
CA GLU A 189 -13.49 -5.71 1.10
C GLU A 189 -14.51 -6.74 1.58
N TYR A 190 -14.09 -8.00 1.66
CA TYR A 190 -14.88 -9.10 2.20
C TYR A 190 -14.51 -9.35 3.66
N LEU A 191 -15.39 -8.97 4.58
CA LEU A 191 -15.16 -8.94 6.04
C LEU A 191 -15.07 -10.31 6.75
N PRO A 192 -15.77 -11.38 6.32
CA PRO A 192 -15.75 -12.65 7.04
C PRO A 192 -14.40 -13.38 7.02
N LEU A 193 -13.48 -13.02 6.12
CA LEU A 193 -12.19 -13.70 5.98
C LEU A 193 -11.02 -12.75 6.32
N PRO A 194 -10.19 -13.08 7.34
CA PRO A 194 -9.00 -12.30 7.67
C PRO A 194 -7.90 -12.40 6.62
N VAL A 195 -7.76 -13.57 5.99
CA VAL A 195 -6.75 -13.86 4.97
C VAL A 195 -7.37 -14.83 3.96
N LEU A 196 -7.23 -14.52 2.67
CA LEU A 196 -7.37 -15.50 1.60
C LEU A 196 -5.99 -15.71 1.01
N HIS A 197 -5.44 -16.92 1.15
CA HIS A 197 -4.34 -17.35 0.29
C HIS A 197 -4.92 -17.44 -1.12
N SER A 198 -4.53 -16.54 -2.02
CA SER A 198 -5.01 -16.58 -3.39
C SER A 198 -4.60 -17.92 -4.00
N GLN A 199 -5.56 -18.73 -4.44
CA GLN A 199 -5.25 -19.98 -5.14
C GLN A 199 -4.58 -19.72 -6.50
N SER A 200 -4.76 -18.51 -7.04
CA SER A 200 -4.13 -18.03 -8.27
C SER A 200 -2.78 -17.36 -7.96
N ALA A 201 -1.75 -17.71 -8.74
CA ALA A 201 -0.39 -17.14 -8.63
C ALA A 201 -0.35 -15.60 -8.74
N ASP A 202 -1.37 -15.00 -9.37
CA ASP A 202 -1.47 -13.55 -9.61
C ASP A 202 -2.06 -12.75 -8.44
N GLY A 203 -2.43 -13.38 -7.31
CA GLY A 203 -3.00 -12.67 -6.16
C GLY A 203 -4.48 -12.25 -6.32
N THR A 204 -5.11 -12.55 -7.46
CA THR A 204 -6.51 -12.24 -7.73
C THR A 204 -7.45 -13.27 -7.10
N SER A 205 -8.53 -12.81 -6.47
CA SER A 205 -9.63 -13.67 -6.01
C SER A 205 -10.81 -13.53 -6.96
N GLU A 206 -11.28 -14.64 -7.52
CA GLU A 206 -12.47 -14.66 -8.38
C GLU A 206 -13.70 -14.05 -7.69
N LEU A 207 -13.84 -14.28 -6.38
CA LEU A 207 -14.94 -13.73 -5.57
C LEU A 207 -14.92 -12.19 -5.60
N LEU A 208 -13.76 -11.58 -5.36
CA LEU A 208 -13.63 -10.12 -5.40
C LEU A 208 -13.79 -9.57 -6.81
N SER A 209 -13.20 -10.24 -7.80
CA SER A 209 -13.32 -9.84 -9.21
C SER A 209 -14.78 -9.84 -9.66
N ASN A 210 -15.53 -10.90 -9.34
CA ASN A 210 -16.95 -11.01 -9.65
C ASN A 210 -17.76 -9.94 -8.91
N MET A 211 -17.45 -9.66 -7.64
CA MET A 211 -18.10 -8.59 -6.88
C MET A 211 -17.85 -7.22 -7.52
N LEU A 212 -16.59 -6.88 -7.81
CA LEU A 212 -16.21 -5.60 -8.45
C LEU A 212 -16.86 -5.44 -9.82
N LEU A 213 -16.90 -6.49 -10.64
CA LEU A 213 -17.59 -6.50 -11.92
C LEU A 213 -19.10 -6.30 -11.77
N SER A 214 -19.73 -6.89 -10.76
CA SER A 214 -21.17 -6.74 -10.51
C SER A 214 -21.56 -5.34 -10.04
N VAL A 215 -20.64 -4.62 -9.38
CA VAL A 215 -20.83 -3.24 -8.91
C VAL A 215 -20.68 -2.24 -10.05
N LEU A 216 -19.88 -2.55 -11.06
CA LEU A 216 -19.72 -1.71 -12.24
C LEU A 216 -21.02 -1.68 -13.07
N PRO A 217 -21.47 -0.51 -13.54
CA PRO A 217 -22.61 -0.42 -14.43
C PRO A 217 -22.27 -1.08 -15.77
N ASN A 218 -23.23 -1.79 -16.37
CA ASN A 218 -23.06 -2.43 -17.68
C ASN A 218 -22.98 -1.35 -18.79
N ILE A 219 -21.77 -0.86 -19.05
CA ILE A 219 -21.47 0.16 -20.06
C ILE A 219 -20.49 -0.48 -21.06
N GLY A 220 -20.88 -0.49 -22.34
CA GLY A 220 -20.17 -1.21 -23.40
C GLY A 220 -18.74 -0.75 -23.70
N ASP A 221 -18.32 0.44 -23.24
CA ASP A 221 -16.96 0.99 -23.44
C ASP A 221 -16.21 1.23 -22.10
N ALA A 222 -16.61 0.55 -21.02
CA ALA A 222 -15.93 0.70 -19.73
C ALA A 222 -14.55 0.00 -19.75
N LYS A 223 -13.47 0.79 -19.68
CA LYS A 223 -12.10 0.28 -19.53
C LYS A 223 -11.80 0.10 -18.05
N THR A 224 -11.92 -1.14 -17.59
CA THR A 224 -11.71 -1.52 -16.19
C THR A 224 -10.49 -2.42 -16.07
N VAL A 225 -9.65 -2.15 -15.07
CA VAL A 225 -8.43 -2.91 -14.78
C VAL A 225 -8.54 -3.41 -13.35
N ALA A 226 -8.52 -4.73 -13.15
CA ALA A 226 -8.37 -5.32 -11.84
C ALA A 226 -6.93 -5.14 -11.37
N VAL A 227 -6.75 -4.65 -10.15
CA VAL A 227 -5.44 -4.47 -9.53
C VAL A 227 -5.27 -5.58 -8.51
N ALA A 228 -4.28 -6.42 -8.73
CA ALA A 228 -3.85 -7.42 -7.79
C ALA A 228 -2.36 -7.27 -7.50
N VAL A 229 -1.98 -7.70 -6.31
CA VAL A 229 -0.61 -7.77 -5.82
C VAL A 229 -0.40 -9.21 -5.40
N SER A 230 0.67 -9.84 -5.89
CA SER A 230 1.04 -11.18 -5.46
C SER A 230 1.49 -11.17 -4.00
N ASP A 231 1.26 -12.25 -3.27
CA ASP A 231 1.67 -12.35 -1.87
C ASP A 231 3.19 -12.17 -1.71
N SER A 232 3.99 -12.59 -2.69
CA SER A 232 5.44 -12.37 -2.73
C SER A 232 5.86 -10.89 -2.77
N GLN A 233 5.15 -10.07 -3.56
CA GLN A 233 5.39 -8.62 -3.61
C GLN A 233 5.00 -7.96 -2.29
N TRP A 234 3.95 -8.46 -1.64
CA TRP A 234 3.50 -7.96 -0.35
C TRP A 234 4.46 -8.32 0.78
N GLU A 235 4.98 -9.56 0.80
CA GLU A 235 5.99 -10.02 1.75
C GLU A 235 7.30 -9.25 1.65
N GLU A 236 7.72 -8.87 0.44
CA GLU A 236 8.90 -8.02 0.25
C GLU A 236 8.72 -6.66 0.93
N VAL A 237 7.51 -6.11 0.87
CA VAL A 237 7.17 -4.76 1.36
C VAL A 237 6.93 -4.73 2.87
N LEU A 238 6.41 -5.81 3.45
CA LEU A 238 6.19 -5.97 4.89
C LEU A 238 7.47 -6.23 5.68
N TRP A 239 8.59 -6.43 5.01
CA TRP A 239 9.82 -6.85 5.66
C TRP A 239 10.43 -5.70 6.50
N ASP A 240 10.56 -5.95 7.80
CA ASP A 240 11.20 -5.05 8.76
C ASP A 240 12.50 -5.68 9.27
N ARG A 241 13.63 -5.06 8.92
CA ARG A 241 14.96 -5.49 9.35
C ARG A 241 15.09 -5.48 10.87
N GLU A 242 14.52 -4.50 11.56
CA GLU A 242 14.62 -4.43 13.03
C GLU A 242 13.89 -5.58 13.71
N GLU A 243 12.85 -6.12 13.07
CA GLU A 243 12.12 -7.27 13.60
C GLU A 243 12.88 -8.58 13.34
N GLU A 244 13.57 -8.72 12.20
CA GLU A 244 14.44 -9.88 11.94
C GLU A 244 15.70 -9.87 12.81
N GLU A 245 16.30 -8.70 13.04
CA GLU A 245 17.42 -8.55 13.98
C GLU A 245 17.00 -8.88 15.41
N ARG A 246 15.79 -8.49 15.84
CA ARG A 246 15.21 -8.89 17.14
C ARG A 246 14.98 -10.40 17.23
N GLN A 247 14.38 -11.01 16.19
CA GLN A 247 14.15 -12.46 16.15
C GLN A 247 15.46 -13.24 16.14
N ASN A 248 16.48 -12.80 15.41
CA ASN A 248 17.79 -13.41 15.44
C ASN A 248 18.47 -13.24 16.81
N CYS A 249 18.29 -12.11 17.50
CA CYS A 249 18.80 -11.94 18.87
C CYS A 249 18.08 -12.85 19.89
N GLU A 250 16.77 -13.05 19.74
CA GLU A 250 15.98 -13.96 20.59
C GLU A 250 16.35 -15.44 20.36
N ILE A 251 16.66 -15.82 19.12
CA ILE A 251 17.14 -17.18 18.78
C ILE A 251 18.56 -17.43 19.33
N ILE A 252 19.36 -16.38 19.53
CA ILE A 252 20.73 -16.46 20.07
C ILE A 252 20.77 -16.48 21.61
N SER A 253 19.63 -16.40 22.30
CA SER A 253 19.56 -16.68 23.75
C SER A 253 19.02 -18.10 24.04
N PRO A 254 19.83 -19.17 23.89
CA PRO A 254 19.52 -20.42 24.55
C PRO A 254 19.94 -20.32 26.04
N GLU A 255 19.07 -20.81 26.91
CA GLU A 255 19.33 -21.18 28.32
C GLU A 255 19.44 -20.05 29.36
N ASN A 256 18.31 -19.69 29.96
CA ASN A 256 17.99 -20.05 31.36
C ASN A 256 16.85 -19.17 31.91
N SER A 257 15.64 -19.73 31.95
CA SER A 257 14.81 -19.66 33.17
C SER A 257 13.60 -20.57 33.01
N ASP A 258 13.61 -21.64 33.80
CA ASP A 258 12.40 -22.29 34.27
C ASP A 258 11.49 -21.22 34.89
N GLY A 259 10.42 -20.90 34.17
CA GLY A 259 9.42 -19.92 34.57
C GLY A 259 8.04 -20.45 34.22
N ILE A 260 7.54 -21.36 35.07
CA ILE A 260 6.13 -21.76 35.11
C ILE A 260 5.30 -20.49 35.34
N PHE A 261 4.78 -19.92 34.26
CA PHE A 261 3.66 -19.01 34.29
C PHE A 261 2.60 -19.56 33.34
N VAL A 262 1.59 -20.19 33.92
CA VAL A 262 0.31 -20.41 33.25
C VAL A 262 -0.36 -19.04 33.17
N THR A 263 -0.21 -18.37 32.03
CA THR A 263 -0.96 -17.14 31.75
C THR A 263 -2.35 -17.56 31.30
N GLY A 264 -3.33 -17.38 32.19
CA GLY A 264 -4.74 -17.63 31.93
C GLY A 264 -5.34 -16.61 30.96
N ASP A 265 -5.09 -16.81 29.67
CA ASP A 265 -5.81 -16.13 28.57
C ASP A 265 -6.31 -17.16 27.53
N GLU A 266 -6.77 -18.32 28.02
CA GLU A 266 -7.52 -19.30 27.23
C GLU A 266 -8.92 -18.78 26.93
N GLY A 267 -9.05 -17.97 25.89
CA GLY A 267 -10.36 -17.57 25.37
C GLY A 267 -10.37 -16.43 24.37
N LEU A 268 -9.31 -15.63 24.28
CA LEU A 268 -9.20 -14.59 23.26
C LEU A 268 -8.46 -15.14 22.03
N PRO A 269 -9.02 -15.02 20.81
CA PRO A 269 -8.29 -15.40 19.61
C PRO A 269 -7.03 -14.55 19.54
N HIS A 270 -5.88 -15.19 19.72
CA HIS A 270 -4.59 -14.53 19.60
C HIS A 270 -4.48 -14.03 18.17
N GLN A 271 -4.38 -12.70 18.00
CA GLN A 271 -4.20 -12.05 16.72
C GLN A 271 -2.87 -12.59 16.14
N LYS A 272 -2.95 -13.44 15.11
CA LYS A 272 -1.76 -14.02 14.49
C LYS A 272 -1.10 -12.95 13.63
N ARG A 273 0.24 -12.95 13.61
CA ARG A 273 1.02 -12.12 12.67
C ARG A 273 0.57 -12.48 11.25
N GLY A 274 -0.05 -11.53 10.54
CA GLY A 274 -0.72 -11.77 9.27
C GLY A 274 -2.25 -11.70 9.30
N ASP A 275 -2.89 -11.49 10.45
CA ASP A 275 -4.34 -11.22 10.53
C ASP A 275 -4.61 -9.75 10.14
N TRP A 276 -5.30 -9.52 9.01
CA TRP A 276 -5.49 -8.18 8.46
C TRP A 276 -6.60 -7.45 9.21
N VAL A 277 -6.24 -6.79 10.31
CA VAL A 277 -7.16 -6.04 11.17
C VAL A 277 -6.61 -4.64 11.42
N GLY A 278 -7.51 -3.65 11.43
CA GLY A 278 -7.16 -2.27 11.76
C GLY A 278 -6.17 -1.66 10.77
N VAL A 279 -4.98 -1.31 11.26
CA VAL A 279 -3.97 -0.55 10.51
C VAL A 279 -3.34 -1.37 9.40
N ASP A 280 -3.12 -2.67 9.60
CA ASP A 280 -2.50 -3.52 8.58
C ASP A 280 -3.40 -3.75 7.37
N ARG A 281 -4.73 -3.78 7.60
CA ARG A 281 -5.71 -3.77 6.52
C ARG A 281 -5.59 -2.48 5.71
N ASP A 282 -5.59 -1.34 6.40
CA ASP A 282 -5.48 -0.02 5.78
C ASP A 282 -4.13 0.12 5.03
N ARG A 283 -3.06 -0.49 5.56
CA ARG A 283 -1.73 -0.58 4.96
C ARG A 283 -1.75 -1.35 3.64
N ARG A 284 -2.43 -2.50 3.56
CA ARG A 284 -2.57 -3.24 2.30
C ARG A 284 -3.40 -2.48 1.26
N SER A 285 -4.52 -1.91 1.67
CA SER A 285 -5.36 -1.09 0.80
C SER A 285 -4.57 0.09 0.21
N ALA A 286 -3.82 0.80 1.06
CA ALA A 286 -2.97 1.89 0.63
C ALA A 286 -1.89 1.44 -0.36
N PHE A 287 -1.26 0.28 -0.13
CA PHE A 287 -0.25 -0.27 -1.06
C PHE A 287 -0.85 -0.60 -2.44
N LEU A 288 -2.02 -1.24 -2.48
CA LEU A 288 -2.73 -1.53 -3.74
C LEU A 288 -3.04 -0.25 -4.52
N ILE A 289 -3.50 0.79 -3.83
CA ILE A 289 -3.86 2.07 -4.44
C ILE A 289 -2.63 2.79 -4.99
N ILE A 290 -1.53 2.84 -4.21
CA ILE A 290 -0.27 3.43 -4.67
C ILE A 290 0.25 2.68 -5.90
N GLY A 291 0.27 1.34 -5.85
CA GLY A 291 0.71 0.49 -6.96
C GLY A 291 -0.09 0.72 -8.24
N ALA A 292 -1.42 0.73 -8.15
CA ALA A 292 -2.32 0.99 -9.28
C ALA A 292 -2.02 2.33 -9.95
N LEU A 293 -1.99 3.41 -9.17
CA LEU A 293 -1.81 4.76 -9.69
C LEU A 293 -0.40 4.97 -10.26
N LYS A 294 0.59 4.27 -9.71
CA LYS A 294 1.96 4.28 -10.22
C LYS A 294 2.10 3.53 -11.55
N SER A 295 1.47 2.36 -11.70
CA SER A 295 1.49 1.61 -12.98
C SER A 295 0.87 2.40 -14.14
N GLU A 296 -0.05 3.32 -13.84
CA GLU A 296 -0.68 4.22 -14.83
C GLU A 296 0.14 5.51 -15.10
N GLY A 297 1.29 5.68 -14.44
CA GLY A 297 2.10 6.90 -14.55
C GLY A 297 1.38 8.15 -14.06
N ILE A 298 0.48 8.01 -13.07
CA ILE A 298 -0.22 9.15 -12.47
C ILE A 298 0.61 9.79 -11.35
N LEU A 299 1.40 8.98 -10.64
CA LEU A 299 2.21 9.36 -9.50
C LEU A 299 3.63 9.78 -9.85
#